data_AF-X0UHN3-F1
#
_entry.id   AF-X0UHN3-F1
#
_cell.length_a   1.000
_cell.length_b   1.000
_cell.length_c   1.000
_cell.angle_alpha   90.00
_cell.angle_beta   90.00
_cell.angle_gamma   90.00
#
_symmetry.space_group_name_H-M   'P 1'
#
loop_
_entity.id
_entity.type
_entity.pdbx_description
1 polymer ?
#
loop_
_entity_poly.entity_id
_entity_poly.type
_entity_poly.pdbx_seq_one_letter_code
_entity_poly.pdbx_strand_id
1 'polypeptide(L)'
;RNRIIVPIFNENRNIIYFQARRIPNTMLDPKYDNPIAPKELCILNRHRFDITKSIIVHEGLIDAFMVGDQGTSCLGKEISEDLLIELLKLTDKDVIIALDNDSEAYKALARFMKKNKYARKVKYFLYPDQFRGNDDINSIVRSEEQGINVYEMITQNSVSYSTAYTKLSILKLLKRGNRNENNSNRK
;
A
#
# COMPACT_ATOMS: atom_id res chain seq x y z
N ARG A 1 -2.92 19.18 -16.89
CA ARG A 1 -4.06 20.15 -16.97
C ARG A 1 -5.22 19.59 -16.15
N ASN A 2 -5.97 20.41 -15.40
CA ASN A 2 -7.15 20.02 -14.60
C ASN A 2 -6.95 18.77 -13.72
N ARG A 3 -5.79 18.70 -13.07
CA ARG A 3 -5.39 17.60 -12.21
C ARG A 3 -4.96 18.17 -10.86
N ILE A 4 -5.24 17.42 -9.81
CA ILE A 4 -4.67 17.66 -8.49
C ILE A 4 -3.20 17.24 -8.58
N ILE A 5 -2.31 18.18 -8.27
CA ILE A 5 -0.86 17.94 -8.25
C ILE A 5 -0.44 17.65 -6.83
N VAL A 6 0.18 16.49 -6.64
CA VAL A 6 0.82 16.11 -5.38
C VAL A 6 2.33 16.18 -5.57
N PRO A 7 3.01 17.22 -5.07
CA PRO A 7 4.46 17.33 -5.17
C PRO A 7 5.15 16.35 -4.22
N ILE A 8 6.28 15.82 -4.66
CA ILE A 8 7.17 14.98 -3.86
C ILE A 8 8.50 15.71 -3.69
N PHE A 9 8.92 15.82 -2.43
CA PHE A 9 10.08 16.58 -2.04
C PHE A 9 11.21 15.66 -1.58
N ASN A 10 12.45 16.04 -1.89
CA ASN A 10 13.62 15.46 -1.23
C ASN A 10 13.83 16.06 0.18
N GLU A 11 14.91 15.64 0.86
CA GLU A 11 15.29 16.11 2.19
C GLU A 11 15.46 17.63 2.30
N ASN A 12 15.94 18.26 1.22
CA ASN A 12 16.16 19.70 1.14
C ASN A 12 14.89 20.46 0.77
N ARG A 13 13.72 19.80 0.76
CA ARG A 13 12.42 20.37 0.35
C ARG A 13 12.38 20.87 -1.10
N ASN A 14 13.25 20.35 -1.96
CA ASN A 14 13.17 20.58 -3.40
C ASN A 14 12.21 19.58 -4.03
N ILE A 15 11.35 20.04 -4.94
CA ILE A 15 10.44 19.18 -5.69
C ILE A 15 11.26 18.33 -6.65
N ILE A 16 11.16 17.01 -6.51
CA ILE A 16 11.86 16.03 -7.37
C ILE A 16 10.90 15.27 -8.29
N TYR A 17 9.62 15.24 -7.96
CA TYR A 17 8.58 14.56 -8.72
C TYR A 17 7.20 15.12 -8.37
N PHE A 18 6.19 14.73 -9.12
CA PHE A 18 4.80 14.93 -8.72
C PHE A 18 3.89 13.85 -9.28
N GLN A 19 2.78 13.60 -8.61
CA GLN A 19 1.70 12.79 -9.15
C GLN A 19 0.56 13.70 -9.60
N ALA A 20 0.03 13.51 -10.81
CA ALA A 20 -1.07 14.30 -11.32
C ALA A 20 -2.35 13.46 -11.40
N ARG A 21 -3.20 13.59 -10.40
CA ARG A 21 -4.45 12.84 -10.30
C ARG A 21 -5.60 13.62 -10.94
N ARG A 22 -6.44 12.97 -11.74
CA ARG A 22 -7.66 13.60 -12.25
C ARG A 22 -8.57 14.03 -11.09
N ILE A 23 -9.29 15.13 -11.28
CA ILE A 23 -10.37 15.51 -10.37
C ILE A 23 -11.48 14.44 -10.49
N PRO A 24 -12.03 13.90 -9.39
CA PRO A 24 -13.13 12.95 -9.43
C PRO A 24 -14.31 13.46 -10.27
N ASN A 25 -15.07 12.55 -10.89
CA ASN A 25 -16.23 12.86 -11.74
C ASN A 25 -15.94 13.72 -12.99
N THR A 26 -14.69 13.76 -13.45
CA THR A 26 -14.32 14.35 -14.73
C THR A 26 -14.09 13.26 -15.79
N MET A 27 -14.33 13.58 -17.05
CA MET A 27 -14.03 12.70 -18.20
C MET A 27 -12.54 12.69 -18.59
N LEU A 28 -11.66 13.10 -17.67
CA LEU A 28 -10.23 13.18 -17.92
C LEU A 28 -9.60 11.80 -17.72
N ASP A 29 -9.02 11.25 -18.78
CA ASP A 29 -8.19 10.06 -18.75
C ASP A 29 -6.75 10.38 -19.18
N PRO A 30 -5.75 9.64 -18.68
CA PRO A 30 -5.83 8.58 -17.67
C PRO A 30 -6.14 9.10 -16.25
N LYS A 31 -6.52 8.22 -15.31
CA LYS A 31 -6.70 8.55 -13.87
C LYS A 31 -5.49 9.28 -13.27
N TYR A 32 -4.29 8.85 -13.66
CA TYR A 32 -3.00 9.44 -13.28
C TYR A 32 -2.17 9.75 -14.52
N ASP A 33 -1.61 10.95 -14.56
CA ASP A 33 -0.82 11.49 -15.70
C ASP A 33 0.53 11.99 -15.18
N ASN A 34 1.37 11.02 -14.79
CA ASN A 34 2.58 11.30 -14.04
C ASN A 34 3.77 11.54 -14.97
N PRO A 35 4.79 12.31 -14.55
CA PRO A 35 6.02 12.50 -15.32
C PRO A 35 6.70 11.17 -15.67
N ILE A 36 7.24 11.09 -16.89
CA ILE A 36 8.15 10.02 -17.30
C ILE A 36 9.54 10.34 -16.73
N ALA A 37 9.74 10.00 -15.45
CA ALA A 37 11.01 10.17 -14.76
C ALA A 37 11.24 9.00 -13.79
N PRO A 38 12.51 8.73 -13.41
CA PRO A 38 12.82 7.74 -12.39
C PRO A 38 12.06 8.06 -11.10
N LYS A 39 11.26 7.11 -10.63
CA LYS A 39 10.36 7.28 -9.48
C LYS A 39 10.72 6.35 -8.32
N GLU A 40 11.66 5.45 -8.53
CA GLU A 40 12.08 4.41 -7.59
C GLU A 40 12.61 5.02 -6.28
N LEU A 41 13.15 6.23 -6.34
CA LEU A 41 13.68 6.99 -5.20
C LEU A 41 12.77 8.16 -4.78
N CYS A 42 11.62 8.35 -5.43
CA CYS A 42 10.67 9.40 -5.12
C CYS A 42 9.80 8.96 -3.94
N ILE A 43 10.27 9.19 -2.71
CA ILE A 43 9.58 8.79 -1.49
C ILE A 43 8.71 9.95 -0.99
N LEU A 44 7.39 9.75 -0.97
CA LEU A 44 6.47 10.69 -0.33
C LEU A 44 6.81 10.79 1.16
N ASN A 45 6.75 12.01 1.70
CA ASN A 45 7.03 12.35 3.10
C ASN A 45 8.44 12.05 3.62
N ARG A 46 9.42 11.76 2.75
CA ARG A 46 10.81 11.41 3.15
C ARG A 46 11.38 12.35 4.23
N HIS A 47 11.29 13.65 3.99
CA HIS A 47 11.77 14.72 4.89
C HIS A 47 10.96 14.92 6.18
N ARG A 48 9.88 14.15 6.37
CA ARG A 48 8.97 14.23 7.54
C ARG A 48 9.00 12.96 8.38
N PHE A 49 9.75 11.94 7.97
CA PHE A 49 9.76 10.70 8.70
C PHE A 49 10.39 10.86 10.09
N ASP A 50 9.69 10.32 11.10
CA ASP A 50 10.23 10.09 12.43
C ASP A 50 10.90 8.72 12.46
N ILE A 51 12.22 8.70 12.64
CA ILE A 51 13.03 7.48 12.64
C ILE A 51 12.57 6.47 13.71
N THR A 52 11.93 6.94 14.78
CA THR A 52 11.46 6.09 15.90
C THR A 52 10.13 5.40 15.61
N LYS A 53 9.53 5.63 14.44
CA LYS A 53 8.23 5.13 14.02
C LYS A 53 8.35 4.29 12.74
N SER A 54 7.43 3.34 12.60
CA SER A 54 7.32 2.52 11.39
C SER A 54 6.86 3.34 10.18
N ILE A 55 7.40 3.03 8.99
CA ILE A 55 6.99 3.65 7.72
C ILE A 55 6.00 2.74 7.01
N ILE A 56 4.89 3.31 6.54
CA ILE A 56 3.79 2.56 5.90
C ILE A 56 3.79 2.81 4.39
N VAL A 57 3.85 1.73 3.61
CA VAL A 57 3.91 1.76 2.15
C VAL A 57 2.57 1.31 1.57
N HIS A 58 1.93 2.20 0.82
CA HIS A 58 0.68 1.94 0.08
C HIS A 58 0.90 1.86 -1.44
N GLU A 59 -0.09 1.33 -2.17
CA GLU A 59 -0.13 1.47 -3.63
C GLU A 59 -0.46 2.92 -4.02
N GLY A 60 -1.54 3.46 -3.46
CA GLY A 60 -2.03 4.82 -3.70
C GLY A 60 -1.45 5.88 -2.76
N LEU A 61 -1.32 7.10 -3.26
CA LEU A 61 -0.94 8.25 -2.41
C LEU A 61 -2.06 8.74 -1.48
N ILE A 62 -3.31 8.41 -1.76
CA ILE A 62 -4.44 8.80 -0.92
C ILE A 62 -4.36 8.04 0.40
N ASP A 63 -4.19 6.72 0.31
CA ASP A 63 -4.06 5.85 1.48
C ASP A 63 -2.82 6.22 2.29
N ALA A 64 -1.72 6.53 1.61
CA ALA A 64 -0.53 7.08 2.25
C ALA A 64 -0.84 8.37 3.03
N PHE A 65 -1.65 9.29 2.49
CA PHE A 65 -2.07 10.49 3.21
C PHE A 65 -2.96 10.20 4.42
N MET A 66 -3.78 9.14 4.39
CA MET A 66 -4.59 8.74 5.54
C MET A 66 -3.74 8.30 6.74
N VAL A 67 -2.50 7.86 6.52
CA VAL A 67 -1.54 7.53 7.59
C VAL A 67 -0.90 8.79 8.19
N GLY A 68 -0.82 9.88 7.43
CA GLY A 68 -0.07 11.09 7.81
C GLY A 68 1.42 11.00 7.43
N ASP A 69 2.30 11.58 8.27
CA ASP A 69 3.70 11.80 7.93
C ASP A 69 4.51 10.51 7.73
N GLN A 70 4.07 9.40 8.32
CA GLN A 70 4.70 8.08 8.18
C GLN A 70 4.23 7.30 6.95
N GLY A 71 3.26 7.83 6.20
CA GLY A 71 2.74 7.19 5.00
C GLY A 71 3.54 7.53 3.75
N THR A 72 3.77 6.53 2.91
CA THR A 72 4.36 6.68 1.57
C THR A 72 3.72 5.74 0.56
N SER A 73 4.08 5.89 -0.71
CA SER A 73 3.54 5.07 -1.80
C SER A 73 4.66 4.57 -2.70
N CYS A 74 4.48 3.39 -3.30
CA CYS A 74 5.40 2.89 -4.32
C CYS A 74 5.26 3.59 -5.69
N LEU A 75 4.33 4.54 -5.83
CA LEU A 75 4.09 5.37 -7.03
C LEU A 75 3.95 4.56 -8.33
N GLY A 76 3.50 3.31 -8.23
CA GLY A 76 3.47 2.36 -9.32
C GLY A 76 2.79 1.06 -8.92
N LYS A 77 2.75 0.10 -9.84
CA LYS A 77 2.08 -1.20 -9.61
C LYS A 77 2.92 -2.20 -8.81
N GLU A 78 4.23 -1.95 -8.67
CA GLU A 78 5.16 -2.87 -8.02
C GLU A 78 6.07 -2.13 -7.05
N ILE A 79 6.40 -2.79 -5.94
CA ILE A 79 7.34 -2.29 -4.92
C ILE A 79 8.74 -2.76 -5.33
N SER A 80 9.60 -1.81 -5.69
CA SER A 80 10.98 -2.09 -6.12
C SER A 80 11.89 -2.46 -4.94
N GLU A 81 12.99 -3.17 -5.21
CA GLU A 81 14.02 -3.45 -4.21
C GLU A 81 14.68 -2.15 -3.73
N ASP A 82 14.97 -1.22 -4.65
CA ASP A 82 15.62 0.07 -4.32
C ASP A 82 14.78 0.93 -3.37
N LEU A 83 13.46 0.97 -3.57
CA LEU A 83 12.55 1.66 -2.65
C LEU A 83 12.66 1.08 -1.24
N LEU A 84 12.62 -0.25 -1.10
CA LEU A 84 12.70 -0.88 0.22
C LEU A 84 14.06 -0.68 0.87
N ILE A 85 15.15 -0.74 0.10
CA ILE A 85 16.49 -0.45 0.61
C ILE A 85 16.54 0.95 1.21
N GLU A 86 15.97 1.94 0.53
CA GLU A 86 15.94 3.31 1.04
C GLU A 86 15.03 3.45 2.25
N LEU A 87 13.82 2.89 2.23
CA LEU A 87 12.89 2.98 3.36
C LEU A 87 13.45 2.31 4.62
N LEU A 88 14.13 1.16 4.48
CA LEU A 88 14.74 0.46 5.60
C LEU A 88 15.89 1.24 6.26
N LYS A 89 16.47 2.26 5.59
CA LYS A 89 17.48 3.15 6.19
C LYS A 89 16.86 4.35 6.92
N LEU A 90 15.57 4.61 6.72
CA LEU A 90 14.88 5.82 7.21
C LEU A 90 14.09 5.58 8.50
N THR A 91 14.14 4.37 9.06
CA THR A 91 13.44 4.00 10.29
C THR A 91 14.24 2.98 11.09
N ASP A 92 14.22 3.11 12.42
CA ASP A 92 14.71 2.12 13.38
C ASP A 92 13.62 1.11 13.79
N LYS A 93 12.43 1.21 13.18
CA LYS A 93 11.28 0.31 13.39
C LYS A 93 11.05 -0.57 12.16
N ASP A 94 9.80 -0.69 11.72
CA ASP A 94 9.41 -1.53 10.63
C ASP A 94 9.08 -0.71 9.38
N VAL A 95 9.39 -1.26 8.21
CA VAL A 95 8.70 -0.90 6.98
C VAL A 95 7.51 -1.85 6.83
N ILE A 96 6.31 -1.30 6.71
CA ILE A 96 5.05 -2.05 6.63
C ILE A 96 4.44 -1.87 5.25
N ILE A 97 4.14 -2.97 4.57
CA ILE A 97 3.40 -2.97 3.30
C ILE A 97 1.90 -3.11 3.59
N ALA A 98 1.12 -2.12 3.18
CA ALA A 98 -0.33 -2.07 3.31
C ALA A 98 -0.98 -1.81 1.95
N LEU A 99 -1.33 -2.88 1.24
CA LEU A 99 -1.96 -2.78 -0.08
C LEU A 99 -3.49 -2.74 0.01
N ASP A 100 -4.13 -2.46 -1.11
CA ASP A 100 -5.59 -2.49 -1.26
C ASP A 100 -6.14 -3.91 -0.92
N ASN A 101 -7.36 -3.96 -0.41
CA ASN A 101 -8.04 -5.19 0.01
C ASN A 101 -8.72 -5.91 -1.16
N ASP A 102 -8.05 -6.00 -2.31
CA ASP A 102 -8.60 -6.62 -3.50
C ASP A 102 -7.78 -7.83 -3.97
N SER A 103 -8.38 -8.63 -4.86
CA SER A 103 -7.77 -9.89 -5.30
C SER A 103 -6.53 -9.71 -6.18
N GLU A 104 -6.42 -8.62 -6.93
CA GLU A 104 -5.24 -8.29 -7.73
C GLU A 104 -4.10 -7.79 -6.84
N ALA A 105 -4.39 -6.95 -5.85
CA ALA A 105 -3.41 -6.54 -4.84
C ALA A 105 -2.86 -7.74 -4.08
N TYR A 106 -3.70 -8.69 -3.64
CA TYR A 106 -3.22 -9.93 -2.99
C TYR A 106 -2.37 -10.81 -3.91
N LYS A 107 -2.67 -10.87 -5.22
CA LYS A 107 -1.84 -11.59 -6.20
C LYS A 107 -0.50 -10.89 -6.37
N ALA A 108 -0.49 -9.57 -6.47
CA ALA A 108 0.72 -8.77 -6.56
C ALA A 108 1.59 -8.96 -5.31
N LEU A 109 0.99 -8.94 -4.12
CA LEU A 109 1.66 -9.20 -2.86
C LEU A 109 2.30 -10.59 -2.84
N ALA A 110 1.57 -11.62 -3.23
CA ALA A 110 2.11 -12.98 -3.28
C ALA A 110 3.27 -13.13 -4.28
N ARG A 111 3.25 -12.39 -5.40
CA ARG A 111 4.39 -12.35 -6.35
C ARG A 111 5.58 -11.61 -5.75
N PHE A 112 5.34 -10.46 -5.15
CA PHE A 112 6.35 -9.65 -4.46
C PHE A 112 7.05 -10.47 -3.37
N MET A 113 6.29 -11.11 -2.48
CA MET A 113 6.82 -11.91 -1.38
C MET A 113 7.78 -13.02 -1.86
N LYS A 114 7.50 -13.61 -3.03
CA LYS A 114 8.33 -14.68 -3.60
C LYS A 114 9.60 -14.18 -4.28
N LYS A 115 9.52 -13.03 -4.95
CA LYS A 115 10.58 -12.55 -5.86
C LYS A 115 11.50 -11.52 -5.23
N ASN A 116 10.99 -10.66 -4.34
CA ASN A 116 11.74 -9.55 -3.79
C ASN A 116 12.65 -10.02 -2.65
N LYS A 117 13.95 -9.71 -2.74
CA LYS A 117 14.96 -10.14 -1.74
C LYS A 117 14.71 -9.57 -0.34
N TYR A 118 14.05 -8.41 -0.25
CA TYR A 118 13.79 -7.70 0.99
C TYR A 118 12.41 -8.02 1.58
N ALA A 119 11.62 -8.88 0.95
CA ALA A 119 10.29 -9.26 1.43
C ALA A 119 10.30 -9.83 2.86
N ARG A 120 11.39 -10.45 3.31
CA ARG A 120 11.52 -10.97 4.69
C ARG A 120 11.93 -9.92 5.72
N LYS A 121 12.37 -8.73 5.28
CA LYS A 121 12.81 -7.63 6.15
C LYS A 121 11.70 -6.60 6.44
N VAL A 122 10.51 -6.83 5.91
CA VAL A 122 9.35 -5.93 6.07
C VAL A 122 8.19 -6.68 6.73
N LYS A 123 7.24 -5.92 7.25
CA LYS A 123 5.97 -6.41 7.78
C LYS A 123 4.83 -6.18 6.78
N TYR A 124 3.73 -6.88 7.00
CA TYR A 124 2.58 -6.89 6.11
C TYR A 124 1.32 -6.63 6.91
N PHE A 125 0.60 -5.56 6.55
CA PHE A 125 -0.71 -5.27 7.10
C PHE A 125 -1.73 -6.29 6.59
N LEU A 126 -2.56 -6.78 7.49
CA LEU A 126 -3.72 -7.60 7.16
C LEU A 126 -4.96 -6.89 7.69
N TYR A 127 -5.94 -6.69 6.80
CA TYR A 127 -7.20 -6.07 7.19
C TYR A 127 -7.87 -6.85 8.33
N PRO A 128 -8.22 -6.16 9.44
CA PRO A 128 -9.10 -6.72 10.47
C PRO A 128 -10.41 -7.24 9.88
N ASP A 129 -11.01 -8.22 10.54
CA ASP A 129 -12.21 -8.90 10.03
C ASP A 129 -13.39 -7.95 9.80
N GLN A 130 -13.54 -6.93 10.65
CA GLN A 130 -14.56 -5.90 10.50
C GLN A 130 -14.38 -5.02 9.25
N PHE A 131 -13.17 -4.92 8.70
CA PHE A 131 -12.86 -4.09 7.53
C PHE A 131 -12.66 -4.91 6.26
N ARG A 132 -12.97 -6.22 6.27
CA ARG A 132 -12.84 -7.08 5.09
C ARG A 132 -13.72 -6.65 3.91
N GLY A 133 -14.78 -5.88 4.16
CA GLY A 133 -15.68 -5.35 3.13
C GLY A 133 -15.22 -4.03 2.50
N ASN A 134 -14.17 -3.41 3.04
CA ASN A 134 -13.63 -2.14 2.56
C ASN A 134 -12.56 -2.40 1.50
N ASP A 135 -12.52 -1.58 0.44
CA ASP A 135 -11.60 -1.77 -0.69
C ASP A 135 -10.17 -1.30 -0.37
N ASP A 136 -10.04 -0.20 0.37
CA ASP A 136 -8.77 0.45 0.71
C ASP A 136 -8.86 1.19 2.06
N ILE A 137 -7.75 1.75 2.53
CA ILE A 137 -7.70 2.50 3.80
C ILE A 137 -8.58 3.73 3.75
N ASN A 138 -8.56 4.46 2.64
CA ASN A 138 -9.41 5.64 2.45
C ASN A 138 -10.90 5.30 2.56
N SER A 139 -11.33 4.12 2.15
CA SER A 139 -12.72 3.66 2.29
C SER A 139 -13.07 3.34 3.74
N ILE A 140 -12.12 2.83 4.55
CA ILE A 140 -12.30 2.65 6.00
C ILE A 140 -12.48 4.01 6.66
N VAL A 141 -11.56 4.96 6.42
CA VAL A 141 -11.64 6.30 7.02
C VAL A 141 -12.98 6.99 6.70
N ARG A 142 -13.53 6.77 5.50
CA ARG A 142 -14.82 7.32 5.09
C ARG A 142 -16.03 6.63 5.73
N SER A 143 -15.90 5.36 6.15
CA SER A 143 -16.99 4.63 6.81
C SER A 143 -17.01 4.82 8.33
N GLU A 144 -15.88 5.21 8.94
CA GLU A 144 -15.77 5.37 10.39
C GLU A 144 -16.25 6.75 10.88
N GLU A 145 -17.40 6.78 11.55
CA GLU A 145 -18.00 8.03 12.07
C GLU A 145 -17.21 8.66 13.23
N GLN A 146 -16.58 7.84 14.08
CA GLN A 146 -15.87 8.31 15.28
C GLN A 146 -14.41 8.70 15.00
N GLY A 147 -13.97 8.60 13.73
CA GLY A 147 -12.57 8.73 13.35
C GLY A 147 -11.75 7.50 13.75
N ILE A 148 -10.70 7.22 12.99
CA ILE A 148 -9.82 6.08 13.21
C ILE A 148 -8.36 6.51 13.17
N ASN A 149 -7.57 6.05 14.14
CA ASN A 149 -6.12 6.20 14.07
C ASN A 149 -5.55 5.14 13.10
N VAL A 150 -5.43 5.54 11.83
CA VAL A 150 -4.96 4.68 10.74
C VAL A 150 -3.57 4.10 11.02
N TYR A 151 -2.67 4.92 11.56
CA TYR A 151 -1.30 4.49 11.87
C TYR A 151 -1.29 3.36 12.91
N GLU A 152 -2.03 3.53 14.01
CA GLU A 152 -2.14 2.51 15.06
C GLU A 152 -2.85 1.25 14.55
N MET A 153 -3.94 1.41 13.80
CA MET A 153 -4.65 0.28 13.19
C MET A 153 -3.71 -0.57 12.32
N ILE A 154 -2.92 0.07 11.46
CA ILE A 154 -2.00 -0.65 10.57
C ILE A 154 -0.89 -1.32 11.36
N THR A 155 -0.24 -0.60 12.27
CA THR A 155 0.91 -1.13 13.04
C THR A 155 0.51 -2.30 13.95
N GLN A 156 -0.67 -2.25 14.58
CA GLN A 156 -1.17 -3.32 15.45
C GLN A 156 -1.61 -4.58 14.68
N ASN A 157 -2.02 -4.43 13.42
CA ASN A 157 -2.48 -5.54 12.57
C ASN A 157 -1.45 -5.96 11.51
N SER A 158 -0.19 -5.59 11.73
CA SER A 158 0.91 -5.94 10.84
C SER A 158 1.67 -7.17 11.33
N VAL A 159 1.90 -8.12 10.42
CA VAL A 159 2.52 -9.41 10.74
C VAL A 159 3.81 -9.65 9.96
N SER A 160 4.60 -10.62 10.41
CA SER A 160 5.82 -11.04 9.74
C SER A 160 5.55 -11.70 8.37
N TYR A 161 6.59 -11.81 7.56
CA TYR A 161 6.55 -12.52 6.26
C TYR A 161 5.93 -13.91 6.35
N SER A 162 6.35 -14.75 7.30
CA SER A 162 5.90 -16.15 7.39
C SER A 162 4.41 -16.23 7.71
N THR A 163 3.94 -15.40 8.63
CA THR A 163 2.52 -15.30 9.00
C THR A 163 1.66 -14.82 7.83
N ALA A 164 2.06 -13.74 7.16
CA ALA A 164 1.33 -13.20 6.02
C ALA A 164 1.27 -14.22 4.86
N TYR A 165 2.41 -14.83 4.53
CA TYR A 165 2.49 -15.78 3.42
C TYR A 165 1.61 -17.02 3.65
N THR A 166 1.60 -17.54 4.89
CA THR A 166 0.73 -18.65 5.28
C THR A 166 -0.75 -18.28 5.17
N LYS A 167 -1.16 -17.12 5.70
CA LYS A 167 -2.56 -16.66 5.61
C LYS A 167 -3.02 -16.50 4.16
N LEU A 168 -2.21 -15.88 3.30
CA LEU A 168 -2.51 -15.75 1.87
C LEU A 168 -2.62 -17.11 1.17
N SER A 169 -1.79 -18.07 1.56
CA SER A 169 -1.81 -19.42 0.99
C SER A 169 -3.07 -20.18 1.39
N ILE A 170 -3.51 -20.08 2.65
CA ILE A 170 -4.76 -20.67 3.15
C ILE A 170 -5.97 -20.07 2.43
N LEU A 171 -6.04 -18.73 2.34
CA LEU A 171 -7.13 -18.03 1.63
C LEU A 171 -7.26 -18.50 0.17
N LYS A 172 -6.13 -18.72 -0.50
CA LYS A 172 -6.10 -19.25 -1.87
C LYS A 172 -6.64 -20.68 -1.96
N LEU A 173 -6.37 -21.53 -0.96
CA LEU A 173 -6.87 -22.90 -0.91
C LEU A 173 -8.39 -22.93 -0.66
N LEU A 174 -8.89 -22.15 0.30
CA LEU A 174 -10.32 -22.06 0.59
C LEU A 174 -11.13 -21.61 -0.63
N LYS A 175 -10.64 -20.60 -1.37
CA LYS A 175 -11.29 -20.13 -2.61
C LYS A 175 -11.30 -21.19 -3.74
N ARG A 176 -10.36 -22.14 -3.74
CA ARG A 176 -10.33 -23.25 -4.71
C ARG A 176 -11.34 -24.34 -4.34
N GLY A 177 -11.48 -24.67 -3.06
CA GLY A 177 -12.49 -25.62 -2.56
C GLY A 177 -13.91 -25.22 -2.95
N ASN A 178 -14.31 -23.98 -2.63
CA ASN A 178 -15.66 -23.47 -2.89
C ASN A 178 -16.01 -23.40 -4.40
N ARG A 179 -15.02 -23.21 -5.29
CA ARG A 179 -15.27 -23.24 -6.74
C ARG A 179 -15.51 -24.64 -7.26
N ASN A 180 -14.89 -25.65 -6.66
CA ASN A 180 -15.07 -27.05 -7.07
C ASN A 180 -16.44 -27.57 -6.62
N GLU A 181 -16.90 -27.21 -5.42
CA GLU A 181 -18.24 -27.57 -4.90
C GLU A 181 -19.39 -26.92 -5.70
N ASN A 182 -19.24 -25.66 -6.10
CA ASN A 182 -20.24 -24.98 -6.94
C ASN A 182 -20.30 -25.52 -8.37
N ASN A 183 -19.24 -26.17 -8.85
CA ASN A 183 -19.22 -26.84 -10.15
C ASN A 183 -19.71 -28.29 -10.09
N SER A 184 -19.65 -28.95 -8.93
CA SER A 184 -20.25 -30.29 -8.73
C SER A 184 -21.77 -30.23 -8.54
N ASN A 185 -22.30 -29.15 -7.96
CA ASN A 185 -23.75 -28.94 -7.79
C ASN A 185 -24.48 -28.42 -9.04
N ARG A 186 -23.78 -28.30 -10.18
CA ARG A 186 -24.34 -27.89 -11.48
C ARG A 186 -24.37 -29.02 -12.51
N LYS A 187 -24.26 -30.28 -12.06
CA LYS A 187 -24.39 -31.47 -12.89
C LYS A 187 -25.60 -32.29 -12.48
#